data_AF-A0A814MCJ8-F1
#
_entry.id   AF-A0A814MCJ8-F1
#
_cell.length_a   1.000
_cell.length_b   1.000
_cell.length_c   1.000
_cell.angle_alpha   90.00
_cell.angle_beta   90.00
_cell.angle_gamma   90.00
#
_symmetry.space_group_name_H-M   'P 1'
#
loop_
_entity.id
_entity.type
_entity.pdbx_description
1 polymer ?
#
loop_
_entity_poly.entity_id
_entity_poly.type
_entity_poly.pdbx_seq_one_letter_code
_entity_poly.pdbx_strand_id
1 'polypeptide(L)'
;MISDKSNDDGVAMNFTNKHPEFTFSWSRLCVQTRDDNKFSCAAYLRGLKSGGKSQQQRRELLVDVSGIVQPGQILAVMGASGVGKTTLLKVLSGLDDPSTLELVSGTIMVNGRVTTRNERLKSSCIGHVEQNQVFTETMTLHEHLIFQAMLRMQSLSMTDDDRRACVFETIKLLGLEKCTSTIISKLSGGERKRLAFATVALTDPSIMLIDEPTSNLDAYLAKSLMDTIRKLVR
;
A
#
# COMPACT_ATOMS: atom_id res chain seq x y z
N MET A 1 42.25 27.93 20.46
CA MET A 1 41.23 28.53 19.57
C MET A 1 40.82 27.44 18.59
N ILE A 2 39.59 26.96 18.79
CA ILE A 2 38.71 26.27 17.83
C ILE A 2 39.21 24.95 17.23
N SER A 3 38.87 23.90 17.96
CA SER A 3 38.42 22.60 17.47
C SER A 3 37.45 22.70 16.28
N ASP A 4 37.62 21.84 15.28
CA ASP A 4 36.47 21.27 14.57
C ASP A 4 36.76 19.82 14.15
N LYS A 5 36.24 18.90 14.98
CA LYS A 5 35.99 17.50 14.62
C LYS A 5 34.56 17.46 14.11
N SER A 6 34.35 17.48 12.80
CA SER A 6 33.10 17.02 12.20
C SER A 6 33.30 15.60 11.71
N ASN A 7 33.20 14.68 12.67
CA ASN A 7 32.99 13.26 12.43
C ASN A 7 31.55 13.12 11.89
N ASP A 8 31.37 13.33 10.59
CA ASP A 8 30.12 13.06 9.88
C ASP A 8 30.03 11.55 9.61
N ASP A 9 29.97 10.77 10.69
CA ASP A 9 29.50 9.39 10.66
C ASP A 9 27.98 9.44 10.53
N GLY A 10 27.52 9.92 9.38
CA GLY A 10 26.17 9.74 8.93
C GLY A 10 25.92 8.24 8.88
N VAL A 11 25.09 7.74 9.79
CA VAL A 11 24.45 6.43 9.68
C VAL A 11 23.53 6.53 8.46
N ALA A 12 24.12 6.42 7.28
CA ALA A 12 23.39 6.23 6.06
C ALA A 12 22.53 4.99 6.27
N MET A 13 21.27 5.08 5.85
CA MET A 13 20.49 3.89 5.51
C MET A 13 21.26 3.19 4.39
N ASN A 14 22.21 2.34 4.79
CA ASN A 14 22.48 1.13 4.10
C ASN A 14 21.18 0.34 4.16
N PHE A 15 20.24 0.62 3.24
CA PHE A 15 19.41 -0.40 2.65
C PHE A 15 20.37 -1.37 1.93
N THR A 16 21.20 -2.03 2.74
CA THR A 16 21.93 -3.22 2.36
C THR A 16 20.87 -4.16 1.87
N ASN A 17 21.17 -4.79 0.74
CA ASN A 17 20.34 -5.75 0.03
C ASN A 17 19.96 -6.90 0.99
N LYS A 18 19.01 -6.66 1.90
CA LYS A 18 18.59 -7.58 2.97
C LYS A 18 17.53 -8.56 2.48
N HIS A 19 17.04 -8.36 1.27
CA HIS A 19 16.01 -9.19 0.67
C HIS A 19 16.61 -9.97 -0.51
N PRO A 20 16.63 -11.31 -0.46
CA PRO A 20 16.98 -12.11 -1.63
C PRO A 20 16.04 -11.75 -2.78
N GLU A 21 16.51 -11.92 -4.03
CA GLU A 21 15.76 -11.68 -5.27
C GLU A 21 14.27 -12.02 -5.11
N PHE A 22 13.45 -11.00 -4.83
CA PHE A 22 12.05 -11.16 -4.52
C PHE A 22 11.21 -11.29 -5.79
N THR A 23 10.79 -12.51 -6.12
CA THR A 23 9.90 -12.77 -7.25
C THR A 23 8.46 -12.96 -6.75
N PHE A 24 7.53 -12.22 -7.35
CA PHE A 24 6.11 -12.32 -7.05
C PHE A 24 5.35 -12.80 -8.27
N SER A 25 4.60 -13.89 -8.16
CA SER A 25 3.85 -14.42 -9.30
C SER A 25 2.47 -14.90 -8.88
N TRP A 26 1.51 -14.75 -9.78
CA TRP A 26 0.18 -15.30 -9.63
C TRP A 26 -0.25 -15.99 -10.92
N SER A 27 -1.05 -17.03 -10.78
CA SER A 27 -1.49 -17.84 -11.91
C SER A 27 -2.92 -18.28 -11.74
N ARG A 28 -3.69 -18.12 -12.82
CA ARG A 28 -5.10 -18.55 -12.92
C ARG A 28 -5.96 -18.00 -11.78
N LEU A 29 -5.75 -16.73 -11.45
CA LEU A 29 -6.47 -16.07 -10.36
C LEU A 29 -7.90 -15.78 -10.81
N CYS A 30 -8.88 -16.37 -10.12
CA CYS A 30 -10.29 -16.08 -10.31
C CYS A 30 -10.89 -15.57 -9.01
N VAL A 31 -11.73 -14.53 -9.10
CA VAL A 31 -12.37 -13.90 -7.94
C VAL A 31 -13.83 -13.64 -8.25
N GLN A 32 -14.70 -14.05 -7.33
CA GLN A 32 -16.15 -13.85 -7.44
C GLN A 32 -16.69 -13.24 -6.14
N THR A 33 -17.61 -12.28 -6.27
CA THR A 33 -18.30 -11.72 -5.09
C THR A 33 -19.23 -12.75 -4.47
N ARG A 34 -19.54 -12.56 -3.19
CA ARG A 34 -20.70 -13.20 -2.56
C ARG A 34 -21.98 -12.53 -3.04
N ASP A 35 -23.09 -13.24 -2.94
CA ASP A 35 -24.42 -12.65 -3.17
C ASP A 35 -24.68 -11.56 -2.12
N ASP A 36 -24.31 -10.32 -2.44
CA ASP A 36 -24.47 -9.20 -1.53
C ASP A 36 -25.87 -8.58 -1.67
N ASN A 37 -26.72 -8.91 -0.71
CA ASN A 37 -27.99 -8.24 -0.44
C ASN A 37 -27.82 -6.80 0.13
N LYS A 38 -26.63 -6.19 0.01
CA LYS A 38 -26.22 -4.99 0.77
C LYS A 38 -25.91 -3.73 -0.05
N PHE A 39 -25.91 -3.77 -1.38
CA PHE A 39 -25.62 -2.59 -2.23
C PHE A 39 -26.76 -2.18 -3.16
N SER A 40 -28.02 -2.39 -2.75
CA SER A 40 -29.12 -1.66 -3.40
C SER A 40 -29.24 -0.26 -2.78
N CYS A 41 -28.50 0.71 -3.33
CA CYS A 41 -28.85 2.13 -3.16
C CYS A 41 -30.26 2.43 -3.69
N ALA A 42 -30.86 1.54 -4.49
CA ALA A 42 -32.26 1.64 -4.91
C ALA A 42 -33.27 1.40 -3.77
N ALA A 43 -32.86 0.88 -2.61
CA ALA A 43 -33.77 0.68 -1.47
C ALA A 43 -33.97 1.94 -0.61
N TYR A 44 -33.01 2.88 -0.60
CA TYR A 44 -33.13 4.12 0.18
C TYR A 44 -33.83 5.24 -0.59
N LEU A 45 -33.85 5.15 -1.92
CA LEU A 45 -34.56 6.07 -2.79
C LEU A 45 -35.72 5.36 -3.48
N ARG A 46 -36.90 5.60 -2.89
CA ARG A 46 -38.25 5.64 -3.50
C ARG A 46 -39.19 4.51 -3.08
N GLY A 47 -40.27 4.94 -2.44
CA GLY A 47 -41.58 4.32 -2.55
C GLY A 47 -42.12 4.39 -3.99
N LEU A 48 -41.43 3.74 -4.92
CA LEU A 48 -41.94 3.39 -6.23
C LEU A 48 -42.04 1.87 -6.29
N LYS A 49 -43.28 1.38 -6.32
CA LYS A 49 -43.58 -0.02 -6.63
C LYS A 49 -42.97 -0.35 -8.00
N SER A 50 -41.89 -1.13 -8.01
CA SER A 50 -41.44 -1.85 -9.20
C SER A 50 -41.26 -3.32 -8.81
N GLY A 51 -42.21 -4.14 -9.22
CA GLY A 51 -42.20 -5.59 -9.03
C GLY A 51 -41.24 -6.27 -10.00
N GLY A 52 -39.94 -6.04 -9.83
CA GLY A 52 -38.89 -6.80 -10.49
C GLY A 52 -38.23 -7.74 -9.49
N LYS A 53 -38.24 -9.05 -9.76
CA LYS A 53 -37.41 -10.01 -9.02
C LYS A 53 -35.94 -9.62 -9.22
N SER A 54 -35.29 -9.06 -8.21
CA SER A 54 -33.84 -8.82 -8.22
C SER A 54 -33.16 -10.19 -8.25
N GLN A 55 -32.75 -10.66 -9.43
CA GLN A 55 -31.88 -11.83 -9.52
C GLN A 55 -30.58 -11.47 -8.81
N GLN A 56 -30.35 -12.15 -7.68
CA GLN A 56 -29.06 -12.24 -7.01
C GLN A 56 -28.07 -12.78 -8.04
N GLN A 57 -27.17 -11.93 -8.54
CA GLN A 57 -26.15 -12.34 -9.49
C GLN A 57 -24.78 -12.16 -8.87
N ARG A 58 -24.21 -13.30 -8.47
CA ARG A 58 -22.79 -13.49 -8.27
C ARG A 58 -22.02 -12.86 -9.43
N ARG A 59 -21.13 -11.91 -9.14
CA ARG A 59 -20.34 -11.20 -10.15
C ARG A 59 -18.92 -11.75 -10.17
N GLU A 60 -18.46 -12.11 -11.37
CA GLU A 60 -17.04 -12.40 -11.60
C GLU A 60 -16.27 -11.08 -11.65
N LEU A 61 -15.29 -10.94 -10.74
CA LEU A 61 -14.44 -9.76 -10.65
C LEU A 61 -13.12 -9.96 -11.41
N LEU A 62 -12.54 -11.16 -11.32
CA LEU A 62 -11.32 -11.55 -12.02
C LEU A 62 -11.52 -12.95 -12.62
N VAL A 63 -11.08 -13.11 -13.87
CA VAL A 63 -11.18 -14.39 -14.61
C VAL A 63 -9.82 -14.70 -15.18
N ASP A 64 -9.22 -15.80 -14.70
CA ASP A 64 -7.96 -16.37 -15.19
C ASP A 64 -6.80 -15.35 -15.31
N VAL A 65 -6.63 -14.51 -14.28
CA VAL A 65 -5.59 -13.48 -14.30
C VAL A 65 -4.26 -14.08 -13.85
N SER A 66 -3.21 -13.87 -14.63
CA SER A 66 -1.84 -14.37 -14.36
C SER A 66 -0.81 -13.27 -14.58
N GLY A 67 0.31 -13.34 -13.87
CA GLY A 67 1.40 -12.38 -14.02
C GLY A 67 2.56 -12.65 -13.07
N ILE A 68 3.66 -11.95 -13.32
CA ILE A 68 4.91 -12.06 -12.56
C ILE A 68 5.57 -10.68 -12.48
N VAL A 69 6.20 -10.41 -11.34
CA VAL A 69 7.05 -9.25 -11.08
C VAL A 69 8.39 -9.78 -10.58
N GLN A 70 9.46 -9.39 -11.26
CA GLN A 70 10.83 -9.70 -10.86
C GLN A 70 11.42 -8.55 -10.02
N PRO A 71 12.52 -8.79 -9.30
CA PRO A 71 13.22 -7.75 -8.56
C PRO A 71 13.59 -6.56 -9.45
N GLY A 72 13.58 -5.36 -8.89
CA GLY A 72 13.91 -4.13 -9.60
C GLY A 72 12.88 -3.69 -10.67
N GLN A 73 11.75 -4.38 -10.80
CA GLN A 73 10.72 -4.03 -11.79
C GLN A 73 9.57 -3.21 -11.19
N ILE A 74 9.05 -2.28 -11.98
CA ILE A 74 7.76 -1.63 -11.73
C ILE A 74 6.76 -2.21 -12.73
N LEU A 75 5.77 -2.94 -12.23
CA LEU A 75 4.65 -3.42 -13.03
C LEU A 75 3.44 -2.49 -12.86
N ALA A 76 2.93 -1.98 -13.98
CA ALA A 76 1.71 -1.19 -14.00
C ALA A 76 0.52 -2.03 -14.50
N VAL A 77 -0.52 -2.16 -13.67
CA VAL A 77 -1.80 -2.76 -14.07
C VAL A 77 -2.73 -1.64 -14.51
N MET A 78 -3.12 -1.63 -15.79
CA MET A 78 -3.96 -0.60 -16.40
C MET A 78 -5.27 -1.18 -16.90
N GLY A 79 -6.32 -0.37 -16.90
CA GLY A 79 -7.65 -0.76 -17.36
C GLY A 79 -8.73 0.20 -16.89
N ALA A 80 -9.94 0.08 -17.44
CA ALA A 80 -11.09 0.93 -17.10
C ALA A 80 -11.45 0.88 -15.61
N SER A 81 -12.18 1.88 -15.12
CA SER A 81 -12.74 1.85 -13.77
C SER A 81 -13.69 0.66 -13.61
N GLY A 82 -13.62 -0.03 -12.47
CA GLY A 82 -14.48 -1.19 -12.18
C GLY A 82 -14.08 -2.53 -12.83
N VAL A 83 -12.93 -2.61 -13.51
CA VAL A 83 -12.42 -3.87 -14.10
C VAL A 83 -11.74 -4.82 -13.10
N GLY A 84 -11.65 -4.45 -11.82
CA GLY A 84 -11.07 -5.30 -10.78
C GLY A 84 -9.60 -5.07 -10.43
N LYS A 85 -8.98 -3.95 -10.86
CA LYS A 85 -7.57 -3.61 -10.51
C LYS A 85 -7.34 -3.57 -9.00
N THR A 86 -8.15 -2.82 -8.27
CA THR A 86 -8.12 -2.75 -6.80
C THR A 86 -8.36 -4.13 -6.18
N THR A 87 -9.30 -4.92 -6.74
CA THR A 87 -9.56 -6.29 -6.28
C THR A 87 -8.33 -7.18 -6.43
N LEU A 88 -7.65 -7.11 -7.58
CA LEU A 88 -6.40 -7.84 -7.82
C LEU A 88 -5.34 -7.47 -6.78
N LEU A 89 -5.10 -6.17 -6.58
CA LEU A 89 -4.11 -5.72 -5.59
C LEU A 89 -4.44 -6.16 -4.16
N LYS A 90 -5.72 -6.14 -3.76
CA LYS A 90 -6.16 -6.60 -2.44
C LYS A 90 -6.00 -8.11 -2.24
N VAL A 91 -6.32 -8.91 -3.25
CA VAL A 91 -6.13 -10.37 -3.20
C VAL A 91 -4.65 -10.74 -3.17
N LEU A 92 -3.83 -10.03 -3.93
CA LEU A 92 -2.38 -10.18 -3.92
C LEU A 92 -1.78 -9.80 -2.55
N SER A 93 -2.26 -8.74 -1.88
CA SER A 93 -1.80 -8.38 -0.53
C SER A 93 -2.40 -9.25 0.59
N GLY A 94 -3.49 -9.97 0.31
CA GLY A 94 -4.26 -10.70 1.32
C GLY A 94 -5.21 -9.82 2.14
N LEU A 95 -5.39 -8.56 1.73
CA LEU A 95 -6.35 -7.58 2.30
C LEU A 95 -7.75 -7.71 1.69
N ASP A 96 -7.98 -8.70 0.85
CA ASP A 96 -9.31 -9.04 0.35
C ASP A 96 -10.26 -9.37 1.50
N ASP A 97 -11.54 -9.00 1.39
CA ASP A 97 -12.53 -9.19 2.46
C ASP A 97 -13.34 -10.48 2.22
N PRO A 98 -13.19 -11.52 3.07
CA PRO A 98 -13.92 -12.79 2.92
C PRO A 98 -15.42 -12.66 3.15
N SER A 99 -15.88 -11.54 3.72
CA SER A 99 -17.30 -11.28 3.86
C SER A 99 -17.95 -10.86 2.55
N THR A 100 -17.19 -10.25 1.64
CA THR A 100 -17.64 -9.76 0.33
C THR A 100 -17.23 -10.66 -0.84
N LEU A 101 -16.16 -11.45 -0.69
CA LEU A 101 -15.70 -12.41 -1.70
C LEU A 101 -16.13 -13.84 -1.34
N GLU A 102 -16.72 -14.54 -2.31
CA GLU A 102 -17.18 -15.91 -2.14
C GLU A 102 -16.11 -16.94 -2.51
N LEU A 103 -15.40 -16.67 -3.61
CA LEU A 103 -14.39 -17.57 -4.13
C LEU A 103 -13.17 -16.76 -4.58
N VAL A 104 -12.02 -17.15 -4.05
CA VAL A 104 -10.70 -16.75 -4.54
C VAL A 104 -9.95 -18.04 -4.85
N SER A 105 -9.68 -18.28 -6.14
CA SER A 105 -8.95 -19.47 -6.61
C SER A 105 -7.73 -19.06 -7.44
N GLY A 106 -6.90 -20.05 -7.79
CA GLY A 106 -5.60 -19.83 -8.43
C GLY A 106 -4.44 -20.00 -7.44
N THR A 107 -3.26 -19.54 -7.84
CA THR A 107 -2.04 -19.68 -7.02
C THR A 107 -1.29 -18.37 -6.97
N ILE A 108 -0.87 -17.96 -5.77
CA ILE A 108 -0.02 -16.79 -5.55
C ILE A 108 1.26 -17.28 -4.88
N MET A 109 2.41 -16.97 -5.48
CA MET A 109 3.72 -17.39 -5.02
C MET A 109 4.60 -16.20 -4.72
N VAL A 110 5.38 -16.35 -3.65
CA VAL A 110 6.48 -15.48 -3.25
C VAL A 110 7.74 -16.32 -3.28
N ASN A 111 8.73 -15.94 -4.09
CA ASN A 111 9.99 -16.66 -4.27
C ASN A 111 9.79 -18.15 -4.59
N GLY A 112 8.85 -18.45 -5.48
CA GLY A 112 8.51 -19.82 -5.88
C GLY A 112 7.73 -20.63 -4.84
N ARG A 113 7.48 -20.09 -3.64
CA ARG A 113 6.66 -20.73 -2.61
C ARG A 113 5.22 -20.25 -2.70
N VAL A 114 4.28 -21.18 -2.76
CA VAL A 114 2.84 -20.88 -2.64
C VAL A 114 2.55 -20.25 -1.29
N THR A 115 1.82 -19.14 -1.30
CA THR A 115 1.44 -18.40 -0.10
C THR A 115 -0.07 -18.44 0.10
N THR A 116 -0.47 -18.61 1.35
CA THR A 116 -1.85 -18.42 1.78
C THR A 116 -2.16 -16.94 1.98
N ARG A 117 -3.45 -16.60 2.00
CA ARG A 117 -3.93 -15.23 2.31
C ARG A 117 -3.38 -14.73 3.66
N ASN A 118 -3.41 -15.57 4.69
CA ASN A 118 -2.94 -15.20 6.03
C ASN A 118 -1.42 -15.00 6.10
N GLU A 119 -0.65 -15.80 5.37
CA GLU A 119 0.81 -15.58 5.26
C GLU A 119 1.11 -14.23 4.61
N ARG A 120 0.43 -13.89 3.50
CA ARG A 120 0.62 -12.59 2.84
C ARG A 120 0.20 -11.42 3.71
N LEU A 121 -0.97 -11.51 4.35
CA LEU A 121 -1.50 -10.47 5.24
C LEU A 121 -0.57 -10.15 6.42
N LYS A 122 0.06 -11.18 6.99
CA LYS A 122 0.98 -11.03 8.14
C LYS A 122 2.42 -10.73 7.72
N SER A 123 2.70 -10.77 6.42
CA SER A 123 4.07 -10.64 5.95
C SER A 123 4.53 -9.19 5.96
N SER A 124 5.67 -8.92 6.59
CA SER A 124 6.31 -7.60 6.50
C SER A 124 6.86 -7.30 5.10
N CYS A 125 7.02 -8.31 4.24
CA CYS A 125 7.58 -8.12 2.91
C CYS A 125 6.58 -7.62 1.85
N ILE A 126 5.27 -7.54 2.16
CA ILE A 126 4.27 -6.96 1.26
C ILE A 126 3.67 -5.71 1.90
N GLY A 127 3.93 -4.56 1.30
CA GLY A 127 3.30 -3.29 1.62
C GLY A 127 2.15 -2.98 0.68
N HIS A 128 1.04 -2.47 1.19
CA HIS A 128 -0.10 -2.03 0.39
C HIS A 128 -0.44 -0.57 0.68
N VAL A 129 -0.45 0.26 -0.36
CA VAL A 129 -0.90 1.66 -0.28
C VAL A 129 -2.29 1.73 -0.90
N GLU A 130 -3.29 2.00 -0.06
CA GLU A 130 -4.66 2.16 -0.53
C GLU A 130 -4.88 3.50 -1.25
N GLN A 131 -5.83 3.53 -2.18
CA GLN A 131 -6.23 4.75 -2.88
C GLN A 131 -6.67 5.86 -1.90
N ASN A 132 -7.42 5.49 -0.86
CA ASN A 132 -7.92 6.38 0.18
C ASN A 132 -7.44 5.92 1.55
N GLN A 133 -6.20 6.27 1.89
CA GLN A 133 -5.65 6.00 3.21
C GLN A 133 -6.40 6.80 4.28
N VAL A 134 -6.99 6.09 5.24
CA VAL A 134 -7.62 6.69 6.42
C VAL A 134 -6.54 7.04 7.43
N PHE A 135 -6.57 8.28 7.93
CA PHE A 135 -5.64 8.78 8.94
C PHE A 135 -6.39 9.33 10.15
N THR A 136 -5.70 9.39 11.29
CA THR A 136 -6.15 10.13 12.46
C THR A 136 -5.95 11.63 12.22
N GLU A 137 -7.02 12.34 11.91
CA GLU A 137 -7.00 13.74 11.46
C GLU A 137 -6.49 14.76 12.49
N THR A 138 -6.35 14.35 13.75
CA THR A 138 -5.86 15.18 14.87
C THR A 138 -4.36 15.03 15.14
N MET A 139 -3.71 13.99 14.62
CA MET A 139 -2.28 13.77 14.81
C MET A 139 -1.46 14.61 13.82
N THR A 140 -0.24 14.94 14.21
CA THR A 140 0.77 15.44 13.28
C THR A 140 1.34 14.34 12.42
N LEU A 141 1.92 14.71 11.27
CA LEU A 141 2.61 13.78 10.37
C LEU A 141 3.70 13.00 11.11
N HIS A 142 4.54 13.68 11.89
CA HIS A 142 5.62 13.07 12.65
C HIS A 142 5.11 12.07 13.69
N GLU A 143 4.10 12.45 14.49
CA GLU A 143 3.51 11.57 15.49
C GLU A 143 2.93 10.31 14.85
N HIS A 144 2.27 10.44 13.70
CA HIS A 144 1.72 9.30 12.96
C HIS A 144 2.84 8.34 12.51
N LEU A 145 3.93 8.86 11.93
CA LEU A 145 5.03 8.01 11.48
C LEU A 145 5.78 7.35 12.64
N ILE A 146 6.01 8.07 13.75
CA ILE A 146 6.59 7.48 14.96
C ILE A 146 5.68 6.38 15.50
N PHE A 147 4.38 6.62 15.59
CA PHE A 147 3.41 5.62 16.04
C PHE A 147 3.44 4.36 15.16
N GLN A 148 3.46 4.53 13.85
CA GLN A 148 3.55 3.42 12.90
C GLN A 148 4.87 2.66 13.02
N ALA A 149 6.00 3.35 13.17
CA ALA A 149 7.31 2.73 13.36
C ALA A 149 7.34 1.89 14.65
N MET A 150 6.84 2.42 15.77
CA MET A 150 6.78 1.69 17.05
C MET A 150 5.91 0.43 16.98
N LEU A 151 4.81 0.48 16.21
CA LEU A 151 3.92 -0.67 16.05
C LEU A 151 4.45 -1.73 15.09
N ARG A 152 5.07 -1.31 13.98
CA ARG A 152 5.38 -2.20 12.85
C ARG A 152 6.83 -2.64 12.78
N MET A 153 7.75 -1.92 13.44
CA MET A 153 9.19 -2.21 13.46
C MET A 153 9.62 -2.87 14.78
N GLN A 154 8.91 -3.95 15.15
CA GLN A 154 9.11 -4.66 16.42
C GLN A 154 10.27 -5.68 16.39
N SER A 155 11.35 -5.39 15.65
CA SER A 155 12.53 -6.25 15.68
C SER A 155 13.20 -6.18 17.06
N LEU A 156 13.58 -7.34 17.62
CA LEU A 156 14.30 -7.45 18.89
C LEU A 156 15.65 -6.71 18.88
N SER A 157 16.21 -6.46 17.69
CA SER A 157 17.49 -5.79 17.50
C SER A 157 17.40 -4.27 17.31
N MET A 158 16.19 -3.70 17.21
CA MET A 158 16.03 -2.27 16.93
C MET A 158 15.70 -1.49 18.20
N THR A 159 16.48 -0.46 18.47
CA THR A 159 16.24 0.49 19.56
C THR A 159 15.20 1.54 19.16
N ASP A 160 14.68 2.28 20.13
CA ASP A 160 13.76 3.40 19.86
C ASP A 160 14.43 4.52 19.05
N ASP A 161 15.74 4.72 19.22
CA ASP A 161 16.48 5.70 18.45
C ASP A 161 16.69 5.26 17.00
N ASP A 162 16.92 3.95 16.75
CA ASP A 162 16.96 3.43 15.37
C ASP A 162 15.61 3.62 14.65
N ARG A 163 14.50 3.44 15.37
CA ARG A 163 13.14 3.67 14.82
C ARG A 163 12.94 5.15 14.47
N ARG A 164 13.36 6.07 15.35
CA ARG A 164 13.29 7.51 15.10
C ARG A 164 14.16 7.91 13.92
N ALA A 165 15.37 7.34 13.79
CA ALA A 165 16.24 7.55 12.66
C ALA A 165 15.58 7.08 11.34
N CYS A 166 14.90 5.93 11.36
CA CYS A 166 14.15 5.45 10.19
C CYS A 166 12.99 6.37 9.80
N VAL A 167 12.25 6.90 10.78
CA VAL A 167 11.20 7.90 10.52
C VAL A 167 11.78 9.16 9.88
N PHE A 168 12.89 9.68 10.43
CA PHE A 168 13.55 10.86 9.89
C PHE A 168 13.99 10.66 8.44
N GLU A 169 14.67 9.54 8.13
CA GLU A 169 15.10 9.23 6.77
C GLU A 169 13.92 9.04 5.82
N THR A 170 12.81 8.44 6.27
CA THR A 170 11.59 8.28 5.45
C THR A 170 10.95 9.63 5.13
N ILE A 171 10.91 10.55 6.10
CA ILE A 171 10.42 11.92 5.90
C ILE A 171 11.25 12.64 4.84
N LYS A 172 12.58 12.53 4.93
CA LYS A 172 13.52 13.13 3.98
C LYS A 172 13.38 12.54 2.58
N LEU A 173 13.32 11.21 2.47
CA LEU A 173 13.18 10.48 1.20
C LEU A 173 11.93 10.88 0.42
N LEU A 174 10.83 11.13 1.12
CA LEU A 174 9.55 11.55 0.53
C LEU A 174 9.37 13.08 0.51
N GLY A 175 10.37 13.86 0.90
CA GLY A 175 10.32 15.33 0.86
C GLY A 175 9.21 15.91 1.74
N LEU A 176 8.95 15.30 2.90
CA LEU A 176 7.91 15.71 3.86
C LEU A 176 8.44 16.60 4.99
N GLU A 177 9.71 17.01 4.92
CA GLU A 177 10.42 17.75 5.98
C GLU A 177 9.67 19.01 6.42
N LYS A 178 9.12 19.78 5.46
CA LYS A 178 8.41 21.03 5.72
C LYS A 178 7.07 20.84 6.45
N CYS A 179 6.47 19.66 6.37
CA CYS A 179 5.15 19.36 6.95
C CYS A 179 5.23 18.40 8.15
N THR A 180 6.43 18.16 8.69
CA THR A 180 6.67 17.23 9.82
C THR A 180 5.77 17.51 11.03
N SER A 181 5.63 18.78 11.41
CA SER A 181 4.79 19.20 12.55
C SER A 181 3.36 19.60 12.14
N THR A 182 2.99 19.41 10.88
CA THR A 182 1.65 19.76 10.38
C THR A 182 0.65 18.67 10.76
N ILE A 183 -0.52 19.09 11.25
CA ILE A 183 -1.66 18.19 11.52
C ILE A 183 -2.16 17.59 10.20
N ILE A 184 -2.45 16.30 10.18
CA ILE A 184 -2.81 15.55 8.95
C ILE A 184 -4.02 16.17 8.22
N SER A 185 -5.00 16.70 8.96
CA SER A 185 -6.16 17.41 8.38
C SER A 185 -5.82 18.67 7.58
N LYS A 186 -4.63 19.23 7.78
CA LYS A 186 -4.15 20.43 7.07
C LYS A 186 -3.18 20.13 5.93
N LEU A 187 -2.83 18.86 5.71
CA LEU A 187 -1.96 18.48 4.60
C LEU A 187 -2.69 18.64 3.26
N SER A 188 -1.96 19.09 2.25
CA SER A 188 -2.43 19.04 0.86
C SER A 188 -2.66 17.60 0.41
N GLY A 189 -3.45 17.40 -0.65
CA GLY A 189 -3.68 16.06 -1.22
C GLY A 189 -2.38 15.34 -1.60
N GLY A 190 -1.39 16.07 -2.13
CA GLY A 190 -0.08 15.53 -2.47
C GLY A 190 0.74 15.12 -1.24
N GLU A 191 0.76 15.94 -0.20
CA GLU A 191 1.45 15.60 1.06
C GLU A 191 0.79 14.42 1.76
N ARG A 192 -0.54 14.38 1.80
CA ARG A 192 -1.31 13.26 2.35
C ARG A 192 -1.03 11.96 1.60
N LYS A 193 -0.91 12.01 0.26
CA LYS A 193 -0.50 10.85 -0.53
C LYS A 193 0.92 10.40 -0.18
N ARG A 194 1.88 11.33 -0.15
CA ARG A 194 3.26 11.01 0.24
C ARG A 194 3.35 10.44 1.66
N LEU A 195 2.50 10.88 2.59
CA LEU A 195 2.37 10.29 3.92
C LEU A 195 1.85 8.84 3.88
N ALA A 196 0.92 8.52 2.98
CA ALA A 196 0.47 7.14 2.78
C ALA A 196 1.61 6.24 2.30
N PHE A 197 2.41 6.72 1.34
CA PHE A 197 3.64 6.05 0.93
C PHE A 197 4.64 5.90 2.07
N ALA A 198 4.87 6.96 2.86
CA ALA A 198 5.77 6.95 4.00
C ALA A 198 5.38 5.86 5.00
N THR A 199 4.10 5.76 5.32
CA THR A 199 3.57 4.77 6.29
C THR A 199 3.92 3.34 5.90
N VAL A 200 3.89 3.02 4.60
CA VAL A 200 4.21 1.69 4.09
C VAL A 200 5.72 1.51 3.90
N ALA A 201 6.41 2.56 3.43
CA ALA A 201 7.86 2.54 3.22
C ALA A 201 8.66 2.39 4.52
N LEU A 202 8.11 2.81 5.67
CA LEU A 202 8.73 2.63 7.00
C LEU A 202 9.09 1.16 7.28
N THR A 203 8.30 0.21 6.79
CA THR A 203 8.57 -1.22 7.01
C THR A 203 9.52 -1.83 5.99
N ASP A 204 10.06 -1.04 5.07
CA ASP A 204 10.95 -1.48 3.98
C ASP A 204 10.46 -2.78 3.29
N PRO A 205 9.21 -2.81 2.77
CA PRO A 205 8.65 -4.03 2.23
C PRO A 205 9.34 -4.41 0.92
N SER A 206 9.58 -5.71 0.71
CA SER A 206 10.18 -6.22 -0.54
C SER A 206 9.28 -6.04 -1.76
N ILE A 207 7.96 -5.95 -1.58
CA ILE A 207 6.97 -5.62 -2.60
C ILE A 207 6.10 -4.48 -2.10
N MET A 208 5.90 -3.47 -2.95
CA MET A 208 4.94 -2.41 -2.72
C MET A 208 3.81 -2.49 -3.75
N LEU A 209 2.59 -2.79 -3.29
CA LEU A 209 1.37 -2.78 -4.08
C LEU A 209 0.68 -1.43 -3.89
N ILE A 210 0.54 -0.67 -4.96
CA ILE A 210 0.08 0.73 -4.89
C ILE A 210 -1.18 0.88 -5.73
N ASP A 211 -2.28 1.29 -5.11
CA ASP A 211 -3.52 1.56 -5.82
C ASP A 211 -3.66 3.04 -6.20
N GLU A 212 -3.80 3.33 -7.49
CA GLU A 212 -3.93 4.66 -8.09
C GLU A 212 -3.02 5.77 -7.50
N PRO A 213 -1.67 5.63 -7.59
CA PRO A 213 -0.73 6.59 -6.99
C PRO A 213 -0.94 8.03 -7.45
N THR A 214 -1.31 8.22 -8.71
CA THR A 214 -1.35 9.52 -9.38
C THR A 214 -2.75 10.15 -9.46
N SER A 215 -3.78 9.51 -8.90
CA SER A 215 -5.14 10.07 -8.89
C SER A 215 -5.22 11.42 -8.17
N ASN A 216 -6.05 12.35 -8.62
CA ASN A 216 -6.27 13.64 -7.94
C ASN A 216 -5.00 14.48 -7.67
N LEU A 217 -3.92 14.25 -8.44
CA LEU A 217 -2.71 15.05 -8.44
C LEU A 217 -2.57 15.80 -9.76
N ASP A 218 -1.99 17.00 -9.72
CA ASP A 218 -1.52 17.64 -10.94
C ASP A 218 -0.32 16.87 -11.54
N ALA A 219 -0.01 17.16 -12.79
CA ALA A 219 1.03 16.45 -13.54
C ALA A 219 2.43 16.58 -12.91
N TYR A 220 2.72 17.71 -12.27
CA TYR A 220 4.03 17.96 -11.64
C TYR A 220 4.17 17.12 -10.36
N LEU A 221 3.17 17.14 -9.48
CA LEU A 221 3.12 16.34 -8.26
C LEU A 221 3.10 14.84 -8.57
N ALA A 222 2.34 14.41 -9.59
CA ALA A 222 2.31 13.02 -10.04
C ALA A 222 3.70 12.56 -10.51
N LYS A 223 4.39 13.37 -11.34
CA LYS A 223 5.74 13.06 -11.79
C LYS A 223 6.73 13.00 -10.62
N SER A 224 6.70 13.99 -9.74
CA SER A 224 7.57 14.03 -8.55
C SER A 224 7.38 12.80 -7.67
N LEU A 225 6.14 12.38 -7.43
CA LEU A 225 5.83 11.16 -6.68
C LEU A 225 6.40 9.91 -7.37
N MET A 226 6.19 9.77 -8.68
CA MET A 226 6.72 8.63 -9.44
C MET A 226 8.25 8.60 -9.48
N ASP A 227 8.91 9.75 -9.54
CA ASP A 227 10.37 9.84 -9.45
C ASP A 227 10.88 9.38 -8.08
N THR A 228 10.14 9.69 -7.00
CA THR A 228 10.47 9.16 -5.66
C THR A 228 10.23 7.66 -5.56
N ILE A 229 9.11 7.14 -6.09
CA ILE A 229 8.82 5.70 -6.12
C ILE A 229 9.92 4.95 -6.89
N ARG A 230 10.39 5.49 -8.03
CA ARG A 230 11.50 4.88 -8.78
C ARG A 230 12.80 4.79 -7.97
N LYS A 231 13.06 5.71 -7.05
CA LYS A 231 14.25 5.65 -6.17
C LYS A 231 14.13 4.56 -5.09
N LEU A 232 12.92 4.13 -4.77
CA LEU A 232 12.66 3.03 -3.84
C LEU A 232 12.88 1.66 -4.50
N VAL A 233 12.65 1.57 -5.81
CA VAL A 233 12.85 0.34 -6.57
C VAL A 233 14.35 0.17 -6.83
N ARG A 234 14.90 -0.94 -6.31
CA ARG A 234 16.31 -1.30 -6.40
C ARG A 234 16.47 -2.70 -6.96
#